data_AF-A0A1I2KU26-F1
#
_entry.id   AF-A0A1I2KU26-F1
#
_cell.length_a   1.000
_cell.length_b   1.000
_cell.length_c   1.000
_cell.angle_alpha   90.00
_cell.angle_beta   90.00
_cell.angle_gamma   90.00
#
_symmetry.space_group_name_H-M   'P 1'
#
loop_
_entity.id
_entity.type
_entity.pdbx_description
1 polymer ?
#
loop_
_entity_poly.entity_id
_entity_poly.type
_entity_poly.pdbx_seq_one_letter_code
_entity_poly.pdbx_strand_id
1 'polypeptide(L)'
;MWLAIFTGGLVISGVTAFPLVTEMRVLADLLHALPATPDGVIVWVERVRDGLVVTGRDFPFIAYGTDWLAFAHLVIAVAFWGPWRDPVRNVWVIEWGMICCAGIIPLALIAGPVRGLPFGWTLLDMSFGVAGVVPLVVVRSLVKRLAPAQEGTGEQVQPGDHQHGQREQRNVGHPDDRVLLREGDERQDHGGDEDRGGPAVEGTDAVGPGHEGTVRTGAPSRLLDS
;
A
#
# COMPACT_ATOMS: atom_id res chain seq x y z
N MET A 1 -10.43 -6.27 -15.62
CA MET A 1 -9.84 -7.49 -16.22
C MET A 1 -8.32 -7.55 -16.00
N TRP A 2 -7.51 -6.63 -16.55
CA TRP A 2 -6.04 -6.67 -16.42
C TRP A 2 -5.51 -6.68 -14.98
N LEU A 3 -6.08 -5.85 -14.09
CA LEU A 3 -5.74 -5.89 -12.66
C LEU A 3 -6.08 -7.25 -12.03
N ALA A 4 -7.22 -7.84 -12.37
CA ALA A 4 -7.59 -9.16 -11.85
C ALA A 4 -6.63 -10.27 -12.30
N ILE A 5 -6.12 -10.21 -13.54
CA ILE A 5 -5.10 -11.14 -14.03
C ILE A 5 -3.81 -10.99 -13.21
N PHE A 6 -3.33 -9.77 -13.02
CA PHE A 6 -2.12 -9.49 -12.24
C PHE A 6 -2.27 -9.92 -10.77
N THR A 7 -3.35 -9.47 -10.12
CA THR A 7 -3.65 -9.82 -8.72
C THR A 7 -3.90 -11.31 -8.56
N GLY A 8 -4.59 -11.97 -9.49
CA GLY A 8 -4.78 -13.41 -9.48
C GLY A 8 -3.46 -14.17 -9.60
N GLY A 9 -2.57 -13.73 -10.49
CA GLY A 9 -1.21 -14.26 -10.60
C GLY A 9 -0.41 -14.13 -9.30
N LEU A 10 -0.48 -12.97 -8.64
CA LEU A 10 0.15 -12.77 -7.33
C LEU A 10 -0.39 -13.73 -6.27
N VAL A 11 -1.72 -13.90 -6.21
CA VAL A 11 -2.34 -14.82 -5.24
C VAL A 11 -1.90 -16.26 -5.50
N ILE A 12 -1.94 -16.71 -6.76
CA ILE A 12 -1.49 -18.06 -7.13
C ILE A 12 -0.01 -18.23 -6.76
N SER A 13 0.85 -17.28 -7.13
CA SER A 13 2.28 -17.31 -6.80
C SER A 13 2.57 -17.31 -5.30
N GLY A 14 1.72 -16.66 -4.48
CA GLY A 14 1.85 -16.69 -3.03
C GLY A 14 1.39 -18.02 -2.45
N VAL A 15 0.26 -18.54 -2.91
CA VAL A 15 -0.34 -19.78 -2.37
C VAL A 15 0.52 -21.00 -2.67
N THR A 16 1.20 -21.06 -3.81
CA THR A 16 2.11 -22.17 -4.17
C THR A 16 3.30 -22.32 -3.21
N ALA A 17 3.64 -21.28 -2.45
CA ALA A 17 4.70 -21.37 -1.45
C ALA A 17 4.33 -22.23 -0.22
N PHE A 18 3.03 -22.44 0.07
CA PHE A 18 2.60 -23.27 1.21
C PHE A 18 2.83 -24.78 0.97
N PRO A 19 2.34 -25.40 -0.14
CA PRO A 19 2.55 -26.81 -0.40
C PRO A 19 3.84 -27.09 -1.21
N LEU A 20 4.88 -26.24 -1.10
CA LEU A 20 6.05 -26.27 -1.97
C LEU A 20 6.71 -27.65 -2.08
N VAL A 21 6.83 -28.40 -0.99
CA VAL A 21 7.41 -29.76 -0.99
C VAL A 21 6.56 -30.72 -1.82
N THR A 22 5.23 -30.66 -1.66
CA THR A 22 4.29 -31.51 -2.39
C THR A 22 4.29 -31.18 -3.87
N GLU A 23 4.23 -29.89 -4.22
CA GLU A 23 4.31 -29.43 -5.61
C GLU A 23 5.61 -29.87 -6.27
N MET A 24 6.72 -29.86 -5.54
CA MET A 24 8.02 -30.29 -6.08
C MET A 24 8.13 -31.79 -6.28
N ARG A 25 7.47 -32.60 -5.45
CA ARG A 25 7.35 -34.04 -5.70
C ARG A 25 6.56 -34.32 -6.96
N VAL A 26 5.38 -33.69 -7.09
CA VAL A 26 4.54 -33.83 -8.28
C VAL A 26 5.26 -33.36 -9.54
N LEU A 27 5.99 -32.25 -9.49
CA LEU A 27 6.76 -31.78 -10.64
C LEU A 27 7.87 -32.75 -11.03
N ALA A 28 8.61 -33.30 -10.06
CA ALA A 28 9.66 -34.28 -10.35
C ALA A 28 9.08 -35.54 -11.03
N ASP A 29 7.98 -36.07 -10.50
CA ASP A 29 7.30 -37.24 -11.07
C ASP A 29 6.77 -36.95 -12.49
N LEU A 30 6.22 -35.76 -12.72
CA LEU A 30 5.75 -35.33 -14.03
C LEU A 30 6.89 -35.22 -15.04
N LEU A 31 8.03 -34.65 -14.65
CA LEU A 31 9.18 -34.49 -15.56
C LEU A 31 9.76 -35.83 -16.01
N HIS A 32 9.75 -36.85 -15.15
CA HIS A 32 10.12 -38.22 -15.50
C HIS A 32 9.13 -38.88 -16.46
N ALA A 33 7.85 -38.54 -16.37
CA ALA A 33 6.82 -39.08 -17.25
C ALA A 33 6.84 -38.45 -18.66
N LEU A 34 7.52 -37.31 -18.85
CA LEU A 34 7.56 -36.59 -20.12
C LEU A 34 8.75 -37.07 -20.99
N PRO A 35 8.50 -37.63 -22.19
CA PRO A 35 9.51 -38.32 -22.99
C PRO A 35 10.56 -37.42 -23.68
N ALA A 36 10.65 -36.14 -23.33
CA ALA A 36 11.56 -35.17 -23.95
C ALA A 36 12.13 -34.13 -22.96
N THR A 37 12.02 -34.36 -21.65
CA THR A 37 12.60 -33.46 -20.67
C THR A 37 14.13 -33.60 -20.68
N PRO A 38 14.90 -32.50 -20.77
CA PRO A 38 16.36 -32.56 -20.68
C PRO A 38 16.83 -33.11 -19.33
N ASP A 39 17.78 -34.04 -19.33
CA ASP A 39 18.32 -34.66 -18.11
C ASP A 39 18.78 -33.64 -17.06
N GLY A 40 19.40 -32.55 -17.49
CA GLY A 40 19.85 -31.48 -16.58
C GLY A 40 18.72 -30.80 -15.82
N VAL A 41 17.51 -30.71 -16.41
CA VAL A 41 16.33 -30.16 -15.75
C VAL A 41 15.80 -31.14 -14.69
N ILE A 42 15.73 -32.43 -15.03
CA ILE A 42 15.31 -33.50 -14.10
C ILE A 42 16.24 -33.52 -12.89
N VAL A 43 17.55 -33.64 -13.12
CA VAL A 43 18.56 -33.69 -12.04
C VAL A 43 18.50 -32.46 -11.14
N TRP A 44 18.31 -31.27 -11.72
CA TRP A 44 18.19 -30.05 -10.93
C TRP A 44 16.91 -30.02 -10.09
N VAL A 45 15.76 -30.38 -10.67
CA VAL A 45 14.48 -30.42 -9.93
C VAL A 45 14.52 -31.46 -8.82
N GLU A 46 15.12 -32.62 -9.05
CA GLU A 46 15.31 -33.64 -8.02
C GLU A 46 16.21 -33.14 -6.88
N ARG A 47 17.31 -32.45 -7.21
CA ARG A 47 18.17 -31.83 -6.19
C ARG A 47 17.40 -30.84 -5.32
N VAL A 48 16.55 -30.01 -5.92
CA VAL A 48 15.70 -29.04 -5.19
C VAL A 48 14.67 -29.78 -4.34
N ARG A 49 13.94 -30.76 -4.90
CA ARG A 49 12.98 -31.62 -4.18
C ARG A 49 13.61 -32.26 -2.96
N ASP A 50 14.75 -32.92 -3.13
CA ASP A 50 15.43 -33.66 -2.07
C ASP A 50 15.93 -32.71 -0.98
N GLY A 51 16.49 -31.56 -1.37
CA GLY A 51 16.87 -30.51 -0.43
C GLY A 51 15.69 -29.99 0.41
N LEU A 52 14.54 -29.76 -0.22
CA LEU A 52 13.31 -29.34 0.47
C LEU A 52 12.77 -30.42 1.40
N VAL A 53 12.79 -31.70 0.98
CA VAL A 53 12.33 -32.82 1.82
C VAL A 53 13.23 -33.00 3.04
N VAL A 54 14.55 -32.99 2.87
CA VAL A 54 15.50 -33.10 3.98
C VAL A 54 15.35 -31.93 4.94
N THR A 55 15.31 -30.69 4.42
CA THR A 55 15.16 -29.49 5.24
C THR A 55 13.82 -29.48 5.98
N GLY A 56 12.72 -29.84 5.32
CA GLY A 56 11.41 -29.91 5.96
C GLY A 56 11.33 -30.99 7.06
N ARG A 57 12.11 -32.07 6.94
CA ARG A 57 12.18 -33.14 7.95
C ARG A 57 13.07 -32.75 9.13
N ASP A 58 14.27 -32.23 8.87
CA ASP A 58 15.29 -31.98 9.90
C ASP A 58 15.22 -30.57 10.49
N PHE A 59 14.75 -29.58 9.73
CA PHE A 59 14.71 -28.16 10.08
C PHE A 59 13.36 -27.52 9.70
N PRO A 60 12.23 -28.03 10.21
CA PRO A 60 10.89 -27.60 9.78
C PRO A 60 10.62 -26.10 10.00
N PHE A 61 11.27 -25.47 10.98
CA PHE A 61 11.13 -24.03 11.27
C PHE A 61 11.59 -23.14 10.10
N ILE A 62 12.43 -23.64 9.18
CA ILE A 62 12.87 -22.90 7.99
C ILE A 62 11.69 -22.63 7.04
N ALA A 63 10.67 -23.49 7.03
CA ALA A 63 9.45 -23.28 6.22
C ALA A 63 8.67 -22.02 6.66
N TYR A 64 8.88 -21.52 7.88
CA TYR A 64 8.28 -20.26 8.28
C TYR A 64 8.74 -19.08 7.41
N GLY A 65 9.95 -19.14 6.83
CA GLY A 65 10.41 -18.17 5.85
C GLY A 65 9.58 -18.18 4.56
N THR A 66 9.14 -19.36 4.09
CA THR A 66 8.24 -19.47 2.94
C THR A 66 6.83 -19.02 3.26
N ASP A 67 6.36 -19.18 4.50
CA ASP A 67 5.06 -18.64 4.94
C ASP A 67 5.03 -17.10 4.87
N TRP A 68 6.10 -16.44 5.31
CA TRP A 68 6.23 -14.98 5.18
C TRP A 68 6.30 -14.53 3.72
N LEU A 69 6.99 -15.28 2.87
CA LEU A 69 7.02 -15.01 1.43
C LEU A 69 5.62 -15.11 0.81
N ALA A 70 4.87 -16.16 1.16
CA ALA A 70 3.48 -16.35 0.74
C ALA A 70 2.61 -15.17 1.18
N PHE A 71 2.71 -14.82 2.47
CA PHE A 71 1.96 -13.72 3.05
C PHE A 71 2.26 -12.37 2.38
N ALA A 72 3.53 -12.09 2.06
CA ALA A 72 3.90 -10.88 1.32
C ALA A 72 3.14 -10.76 -0.01
N HIS A 73 3.05 -11.84 -0.80
CA HIS A 73 2.32 -11.83 -2.06
C HIS A 73 0.82 -11.54 -1.86
N LEU A 74 0.22 -12.10 -0.81
CA LEU A 74 -1.19 -11.86 -0.47
C LEU A 74 -1.43 -10.41 -0.03
N VAL A 75 -0.54 -9.83 0.78
CA VAL A 75 -0.61 -8.42 1.19
C VAL A 75 -0.47 -7.50 -0.01
N ILE A 76 0.48 -7.79 -0.92
CA ILE A 76 0.64 -7.04 -2.17
C ILE A 76 -0.64 -7.14 -3.00
N ALA A 77 -1.23 -8.33 -3.15
CA ALA A 77 -2.50 -8.52 -3.86
C ALA A 77 -3.64 -7.67 -3.25
N VAL A 78 -3.72 -7.59 -1.92
CA VAL A 78 -4.70 -6.74 -1.22
C VAL A 78 -4.47 -5.25 -1.49
N ALA A 79 -3.23 -4.79 -1.61
CA ALA A 79 -2.94 -3.39 -1.94
C ALA A 79 -3.56 -2.95 -3.28
N PHE A 80 -3.70 -3.88 -4.24
CA PHE A 80 -4.37 -3.61 -5.54
C PHE A 80 -5.89 -3.47 -5.45
N TRP A 81 -6.50 -3.69 -4.28
CA TRP A 81 -7.91 -3.37 -4.04
C TRP A 81 -8.21 -1.87 -4.23
N GLY A 82 -7.26 -0.99 -3.86
CA GLY A 82 -7.39 0.46 -4.03
C GLY A 82 -7.62 0.85 -5.50
N PRO A 83 -6.69 0.50 -6.42
CA PRO A 83 -6.87 0.68 -7.86
C PRO A 83 -8.12 0.00 -8.44
N TRP A 84 -8.58 -1.11 -7.86
CA TRP A 84 -9.82 -1.73 -8.32
C TRP A 84 -11.04 -0.84 -8.06
N ARG A 85 -11.07 -0.16 -6.90
CA ARG A 85 -12.18 0.72 -6.51
C ARG A 85 -12.11 2.10 -7.19
N ASP A 86 -10.94 2.73 -7.19
CA ASP A 86 -10.71 4.04 -7.79
C ASP A 86 -9.30 4.09 -8.39
N PRO A 87 -9.15 3.78 -9.69
CA PRO A 87 -7.84 3.65 -10.30
C PRO A 87 -7.16 5.01 -10.57
N VAL A 88 -7.91 6.10 -10.68
CA VAL A 88 -7.35 7.44 -10.94
C VAL A 88 -6.68 7.96 -9.68
N ARG A 89 -7.37 7.90 -8.54
CA ARG A 89 -6.81 8.33 -7.25
C ARG A 89 -5.66 7.44 -6.77
N ASN A 90 -5.67 6.16 -7.15
CA ASN A 90 -4.69 5.17 -6.70
C ASN A 90 -3.68 4.77 -7.78
N VAL A 91 -3.43 5.62 -8.80
CA VAL A 91 -2.49 5.32 -9.89
C VAL A 91 -1.08 4.99 -9.38
N TRP A 92 -0.68 5.59 -8.26
CA TRP A 92 0.62 5.33 -7.63
C TRP A 92 0.81 3.86 -7.26
N VAL A 93 -0.23 3.13 -6.83
CA VAL A 93 -0.12 1.70 -6.49
C VAL A 93 0.24 0.87 -7.74
N ILE A 94 -0.27 1.26 -8.91
CA ILE A 94 0.08 0.64 -10.19
C ILE A 94 1.55 0.93 -10.53
N GLU A 95 2.00 2.17 -10.34
CA GLU A 95 3.40 2.58 -10.57
C GLU A 95 4.38 1.90 -9.64
N TRP A 96 4.04 1.81 -8.36
CA TRP A 96 4.77 1.02 -7.38
C TRP A 96 4.85 -0.45 -7.78
N GLY A 97 3.74 -1.05 -8.25
CA GLY A 97 3.76 -2.41 -8.80
C GLY A 97 4.72 -2.59 -9.97
N MET A 98 4.77 -1.62 -10.89
CA MET A 98 5.73 -1.66 -12.01
C MET A 98 7.18 -1.56 -11.52
N ILE A 99 7.45 -0.77 -10.48
CA ILE A 99 8.78 -0.70 -9.85
C ILE A 99 9.13 -2.05 -9.22
N CYS A 100 8.20 -2.70 -8.53
CA CYS A 100 8.42 -4.05 -7.99
C CYS A 100 8.73 -5.07 -9.10
N CYS A 101 7.99 -5.04 -10.23
CA CYS A 101 8.29 -5.88 -11.39
C CYS A 101 9.69 -5.64 -11.96
N ALA A 102 10.12 -4.37 -12.06
CA ALA A 102 11.47 -4.04 -12.50
C ALA A 102 12.53 -4.52 -11.51
N GLY A 103 12.25 -4.43 -10.20
CA GLY A 103 13.13 -4.88 -9.12
C GLY A 103 13.41 -6.38 -9.09
N ILE A 104 12.54 -7.22 -9.69
CA ILE A 104 12.77 -8.67 -9.83
C ILE A 104 14.01 -8.95 -10.68
N ILE A 105 14.28 -8.14 -11.71
CA ILE A 105 15.39 -8.35 -12.64
C ILE A 105 16.76 -8.29 -11.93
N PRO A 106 17.14 -7.20 -11.26
CA PRO A 106 18.42 -7.14 -10.55
C PRO A 106 18.47 -8.16 -9.39
N LEU A 107 17.35 -8.40 -8.70
CA LEU A 107 17.30 -9.40 -7.64
C LEU A 107 17.69 -10.79 -8.18
N ALA A 108 17.07 -11.24 -9.28
CA ALA A 108 17.34 -12.53 -9.87
C ALA A 108 18.78 -12.63 -10.40
N LEU A 109 19.28 -11.59 -11.08
CA LEU A 109 20.63 -11.57 -11.64
C LEU A 109 21.75 -11.58 -10.58
N ILE A 110 21.47 -11.10 -9.37
CA ILE A 110 22.45 -11.08 -8.27
C ILE A 110 22.27 -12.31 -7.38
N ALA A 111 21.08 -12.53 -6.85
CA ALA A 111 20.81 -13.60 -5.89
C ALA A 111 20.91 -14.99 -6.54
N GLY A 112 20.54 -15.11 -7.82
CA GLY A 112 20.63 -16.35 -8.59
C GLY A 112 22.04 -16.94 -8.57
N PRO A 113 23.04 -16.23 -9.14
CA PRO A 113 24.43 -16.68 -9.14
C PRO A 113 25.02 -16.83 -7.74
N VAL A 114 24.71 -15.93 -6.80
CA VAL A 114 25.20 -16.01 -5.41
C VAL A 114 24.75 -17.30 -4.71
N ARG A 115 23.58 -17.83 -5.07
CA ARG A 115 23.05 -19.10 -4.52
C ARG A 115 23.32 -20.31 -5.41
N GLY A 116 24.06 -20.14 -6.50
CA GLY A 116 24.40 -21.24 -7.42
C GLY A 116 23.21 -21.77 -8.23
N LEU A 117 22.20 -20.93 -8.50
CA LEU A 117 21.08 -21.28 -9.37
C LEU A 117 21.54 -21.36 -10.85
N PRO A 118 21.06 -22.33 -11.63
CA PRO A 118 21.30 -22.39 -13.07
C PRO A 118 20.75 -21.14 -13.76
N PHE A 119 21.43 -20.68 -14.82
CA PHE A 119 21.02 -19.47 -15.54
C PHE A 119 19.57 -19.55 -16.06
N GLY A 120 19.10 -20.73 -16.49
CA GLY A 120 17.71 -20.94 -16.91
C GLY A 120 16.68 -20.64 -15.81
N TRP A 121 17.00 -20.88 -14.54
CA TRP A 121 16.13 -20.53 -13.41
C TRP A 121 16.12 -19.02 -13.17
N THR A 122 17.27 -18.36 -13.29
CA THR A 122 17.32 -16.89 -13.23
C THR A 122 16.50 -16.24 -14.34
N LEU A 123 16.52 -16.80 -15.56
CA LEU A 123 15.63 -16.35 -16.65
C LEU A 123 14.16 -16.55 -16.32
N LEU A 124 13.81 -17.68 -15.69
CA LEU A 124 12.45 -17.97 -15.24
C LEU A 124 11.98 -16.93 -14.21
N ASP A 125 12.81 -16.59 -13.22
CA ASP A 125 12.49 -15.58 -12.21
C ASP A 125 12.25 -14.21 -12.84
N MET A 126 13.11 -13.78 -13.77
CA MET A 126 12.96 -12.52 -14.49
C MET A 126 11.68 -12.46 -15.33
N SER A 127 11.20 -13.60 -15.82
CA SER A 127 9.96 -13.66 -16.61
C SER A 127 8.74 -13.18 -15.82
N PHE A 128 8.70 -13.35 -14.49
CA PHE A 128 7.62 -12.82 -13.66
C PHE A 128 7.59 -11.29 -13.65
N GLY A 129 8.75 -10.64 -13.63
CA GLY A 129 8.84 -9.18 -13.75
C GLY A 129 8.37 -8.69 -15.11
N VAL A 130 8.85 -9.33 -16.18
CA VAL A 130 8.52 -8.96 -17.57
C VAL A 130 7.05 -9.23 -17.89
N ALA A 131 6.50 -10.38 -17.51
CA ALA A 131 5.10 -10.70 -17.74
C ALA A 131 4.18 -9.88 -16.82
N GLY A 132 4.58 -9.65 -15.57
CA GLY A 132 3.82 -8.90 -14.58
C GLY A 132 3.69 -7.41 -14.92
N VAL A 133 4.70 -6.79 -15.54
CA VAL A 133 4.63 -5.36 -15.88
C VAL A 133 3.65 -5.07 -17.01
N VAL A 134 3.41 -6.02 -17.92
CA VAL A 134 2.49 -5.86 -19.07
C VAL A 134 1.07 -5.43 -18.66
N PRO A 135 0.34 -6.16 -17.79
CA PRO A 135 -0.99 -5.74 -17.37
C PRO A 135 -0.97 -4.38 -16.66
N LEU A 136 0.07 -4.07 -15.89
CA LEU A 136 0.18 -2.80 -15.16
C LEU A 136 0.38 -1.62 -16.12
N VAL A 137 1.21 -1.76 -17.15
CA VAL A 137 1.39 -0.72 -18.18
C VAL A 137 0.10 -0.47 -18.94
N VAL A 138 -0.65 -1.52 -19.27
CA VAL A 138 -1.96 -1.40 -19.92
C VAL A 138 -2.94 -0.65 -19.01
N VAL A 139 -3.05 -1.04 -17.74
CA VAL A 139 -3.93 -0.37 -16.77
C VAL A 139 -3.53 1.10 -16.61
N ARG A 140 -2.24 1.40 -16.41
CA ARG A 140 -1.75 2.78 -16.28
C ARG A 140 -2.11 3.62 -17.50
N SER A 141 -2.00 3.06 -18.70
CA SER A 141 -2.37 3.74 -19.95
C SER A 141 -3.86 4.03 -20.03
N LEU A 142 -4.71 3.12 -19.54
CA LEU A 142 -6.16 3.30 -19.47
C LEU A 142 -6.53 4.37 -18.42
N VAL A 143 -5.89 4.36 -17.25
CA VAL A 143 -6.12 5.35 -16.19
C VAL A 143 -5.82 6.77 -16.67
N LYS A 144 -4.70 6.96 -17.38
CA LYS A 144 -4.35 8.27 -17.96
C LYS A 144 -5.37 8.79 -18.96
N ARG A 145 -6.13 7.90 -19.62
CA ARG A 145 -7.22 8.29 -20.54
C ARG A 145 -8.52 8.62 -19.81
N LEU A 146 -8.72 8.07 -18.62
CA LEU A 146 -9.92 8.29 -17.80
C LEU A 146 -9.83 9.56 -16.94
N ALA A 147 -8.62 9.96 -16.53
CA ALA A 147 -8.41 11.13 -15.67
C ALA A 147 -9.03 12.44 -16.24
N PRO A 148 -8.88 12.80 -17.53
CA PRO A 148 -9.46 14.02 -18.08
C PRO A 148 -11.01 14.02 -18.12
N ALA A 149 -11.64 12.84 -18.20
CA ALA A 149 -13.09 12.72 -18.30
C ALA A 149 -13.81 12.92 -16.95
N GLN A 150 -13.11 12.67 -15.83
CA GLN A 150 -13.67 12.86 -14.49
C GLN A 150 -13.63 14.33 -14.04
N GLU A 151 -12.58 15.07 -14.39
CA GLU A 151 -12.47 16.50 -14.11
C GLU A 151 -13.57 17.33 -14.80
N GLY A 152 -13.93 16.97 -16.04
CA GLY A 152 -15.01 17.65 -16.79
C GLY A 152 -16.43 17.39 -16.28
N THR A 153 -16.63 16.39 -15.41
CA THR A 153 -17.96 16.05 -14.84
C THR A 153 -18.13 16.63 -13.42
N GLY A 154 -17.03 16.87 -12.68
CA GLY A 154 -17.06 17.46 -11.34
C GLY A 154 -17.24 18.99 -11.32
N GLU A 155 -16.92 19.67 -12.41
CA GLU A 155 -17.01 21.15 -12.54
C GLU A 155 -18.40 21.63 -13.05
N GLN A 156 -19.41 20.77 -13.11
CA GLN A 156 -20.80 21.19 -13.35
C GLN A 156 -21.63 21.25 -12.07
N VAL A 157 -21.09 21.82 -11.00
CA VAL A 157 -21.92 22.46 -9.98
C VAL A 157 -22.16 23.89 -10.47
N GLN A 158 -23.29 24.12 -11.12
CA GLN A 158 -23.72 25.45 -11.55
C GLN A 158 -23.73 26.41 -10.35
N PRO A 159 -22.95 27.51 -10.34
CA PRO A 159 -23.11 28.57 -9.35
C PRO A 159 -24.32 29.47 -9.67
N GLY A 160 -25.37 28.90 -10.28
CA GLY A 160 -26.51 29.63 -10.87
C GLY A 160 -27.74 29.77 -9.97
N ASP A 161 -27.95 28.86 -9.02
CA ASP A 161 -29.23 28.80 -8.28
C ASP A 161 -29.29 29.68 -7.02
N HIS A 162 -28.17 30.28 -6.60
CA HIS A 162 -28.19 31.20 -5.45
C HIS A 162 -28.68 32.61 -5.80
N GLN A 163 -28.77 32.98 -7.08
CA GLN A 163 -29.18 34.34 -7.46
C GLN A 163 -30.69 34.49 -7.72
N HIS A 164 -31.43 33.40 -7.95
CA HIS A 164 -32.88 33.46 -8.15
C HIS A 164 -33.65 33.61 -6.84
N GLY A 165 -33.27 32.89 -5.78
CA GLY A 165 -33.88 33.02 -4.46
C GLY A 165 -33.62 34.36 -3.76
N GLN A 166 -32.50 35.03 -4.06
CA GLN A 166 -32.17 36.33 -3.46
C GLN A 166 -32.90 37.49 -4.14
N ARG A 167 -33.29 37.36 -5.42
CA ARG A 167 -34.12 38.35 -6.12
C ARG A 167 -35.59 38.27 -5.71
N GLU A 168 -36.10 37.08 -5.41
CA GLU A 168 -37.46 36.91 -4.89
C GLU A 168 -37.60 37.36 -3.42
N GLN A 169 -36.57 37.13 -2.58
CA GLN A 169 -36.59 37.60 -1.18
C GLN A 169 -36.43 39.12 -1.04
N ARG A 170 -35.76 39.79 -2.00
CA ARG A 170 -35.68 41.27 -2.02
C ARG A 170 -37.03 41.94 -2.33
N ASN A 171 -38.04 41.19 -2.76
CA ASN A 171 -39.36 41.72 -3.13
C ASN A 171 -40.46 41.38 -2.10
N VAL A 172 -40.10 40.80 -0.95
CA VAL A 172 -41.02 40.67 0.18
C VAL A 172 -41.02 42.00 0.94
N GLY A 173 -42.07 42.78 0.72
CA GLY A 173 -42.26 44.10 1.31
C GLY A 173 -42.06 44.11 2.83
N HIS A 174 -41.34 45.13 3.28
CA HIS A 174 -41.06 45.44 4.67
C HIS A 174 -42.39 45.73 5.41
N PRO A 175 -42.69 45.07 6.55
CA PRO A 175 -43.98 45.22 7.24
C PRO A 175 -44.17 46.55 7.99
N ASP A 176 -43.20 47.47 7.99
CA ASP A 176 -43.28 48.73 8.77
C ASP A 176 -43.92 49.92 8.04
N ASP A 177 -44.29 49.82 6.77
CA ASP A 177 -44.91 50.95 6.03
C ASP A 177 -46.35 51.28 6.49
N ARG A 178 -46.92 50.52 7.43
CA ARG A 178 -48.30 50.70 7.90
C ARG A 178 -48.45 51.09 9.36
N VAL A 179 -47.36 51.33 10.08
CA VAL A 179 -47.43 51.60 11.52
C VAL A 179 -46.88 52.99 11.81
N LEU A 180 -47.81 53.94 11.90
CA LEU A 180 -47.78 55.08 12.82
C LEU A 180 -46.98 56.33 12.42
N LEU A 181 -47.62 57.11 11.54
CA LEU A 181 -47.80 58.55 11.79
C LEU A 181 -48.66 58.75 13.05
N ARG A 182 -48.06 58.74 14.25
CA ARG A 182 -48.63 59.35 15.47
C ARG A 182 -47.64 59.35 16.62
N GLU A 183 -47.64 60.44 17.39
CA GLU A 183 -46.88 60.70 18.63
C GLU A 183 -45.36 60.83 18.44
N GLY A 184 -44.64 61.87 18.87
CA GLY A 184 -44.91 62.86 19.91
C GLY A 184 -43.75 62.85 20.92
N ASP A 185 -42.85 63.82 20.80
CA ASP A 185 -42.09 64.52 21.87
C ASP A 185 -41.02 63.79 22.73
N GLU A 186 -40.05 64.61 23.16
CA GLU A 186 -39.11 64.50 24.30
C GLU A 186 -37.70 63.85 24.19
N ARG A 187 -36.72 64.73 23.88
CA ARG A 187 -35.50 65.12 24.64
C ARG A 187 -34.60 64.13 25.44
N GLN A 188 -33.29 64.51 25.41
CA GLN A 188 -32.17 64.30 26.37
C GLN A 188 -31.45 62.94 26.34
N ASP A 189 -30.15 62.76 26.67
CA ASP A 189 -28.89 63.54 26.70
C ASP A 189 -27.76 62.55 27.12
N HIS A 190 -26.51 62.89 26.80
CA HIS A 190 -25.24 62.57 27.48
C HIS A 190 -24.51 61.20 27.41
N GLY A 191 -23.19 61.33 27.12
CA GLY A 191 -22.04 60.60 27.71
C GLY A 191 -21.54 59.39 26.92
N GLY A 192 -20.25 59.18 26.60
CA GLY A 192 -18.99 59.71 27.13
C GLY A 192 -18.04 58.55 27.49
N ASP A 193 -16.75 58.69 27.15
CA ASP A 193 -15.56 57.88 27.48
C ASP A 193 -15.37 56.51 26.80
N GLU A 194 -14.27 56.24 26.07
CA GLU A 194 -12.81 56.39 26.32
C GLU A 194 -12.15 55.17 27.02
N ASP A 195 -11.19 54.60 26.28
CA ASP A 195 -9.84 54.23 26.71
C ASP A 195 -9.53 52.84 27.32
N ARG A 196 -8.30 52.42 26.96
CA ARG A 196 -7.39 51.39 27.51
C ARG A 196 -7.49 49.98 26.92
N GLY A 197 -6.41 49.36 26.45
CA GLY A 197 -4.99 49.68 26.60
C GLY A 197 -4.20 48.43 26.98
N GLY A 198 -3.58 47.81 25.97
CA GLY A 198 -2.25 47.19 26.05
C GLY A 198 -1.99 45.88 26.82
N PRO A 199 -0.83 45.23 26.55
CA PRO A 199 -0.62 43.79 26.66
C PRO A 199 0.47 43.39 27.69
N ALA A 200 0.64 42.08 27.93
CA ALA A 200 1.87 41.35 28.33
C ALA A 200 1.41 39.93 28.79
N VAL A 201 2.16 38.82 28.73
CA VAL A 201 3.50 38.58 29.27
C VAL A 201 4.06 37.28 28.66
N GLU A 202 5.37 37.35 28.40
CA GLU A 202 6.36 36.35 28.00
C GLU A 202 6.76 35.41 29.17
N GLY A 203 7.17 34.17 28.92
CA GLY A 203 7.67 33.31 29.99
C GLY A 203 8.18 31.94 29.54
N THR A 204 9.49 31.77 29.67
CA THR A 204 10.41 30.76 29.16
C THR A 204 10.61 29.52 30.06
N ASP A 205 11.21 28.50 29.44
CA ASP A 205 12.14 27.47 29.97
C ASP A 205 11.69 26.39 30.99
N ALA A 206 11.94 25.12 30.64
CA ALA A 206 12.81 24.23 31.45
C ALA A 206 13.08 22.87 30.75
N VAL A 207 14.36 22.63 30.47
CA VAL A 207 15.00 21.34 30.17
C VAL A 207 15.28 20.61 31.48
N GLY A 208 15.13 19.28 31.54
CA GLY A 208 15.57 18.44 32.66
C GLY A 208 16.21 17.13 32.17
N PRO A 209 17.39 16.72 32.66
CA PRO A 209 18.03 15.44 32.31
C PRO A 209 17.97 14.41 33.46
N GLY A 210 18.13 13.13 33.10
CA GLY A 210 18.82 12.14 33.92
C GLY A 210 17.95 11.09 34.64
N HIS A 211 18.06 9.83 34.21
CA HIS A 211 18.11 8.69 35.13
C HIS A 211 18.84 7.50 34.49
N GLU A 212 20.08 7.28 34.93
CA GLU A 212 20.84 6.03 34.77
C GLU A 212 20.29 4.95 35.70
N GLY A 213 20.28 3.70 35.23
CA GLY A 213 19.85 2.51 35.97
C GLY A 213 20.52 1.25 35.45
N THR A 214 21.71 0.99 35.96
CA THR A 214 22.58 -0.18 35.75
C THR A 214 21.90 -1.51 36.09
N VAL A 215 21.86 -2.46 35.15
CA VAL A 215 21.57 -3.88 35.45
C VAL A 215 22.78 -4.72 35.09
N ARG A 216 23.32 -5.39 36.12
CA ARG A 216 24.53 -6.21 36.12
C ARG A 216 24.40 -7.48 35.27
N THR A 217 25.46 -7.75 34.53
CA THR A 217 25.81 -9.05 33.94
C THR A 217 26.29 -10.03 35.02
N GLY A 218 25.83 -11.28 34.95
CA GLY A 218 26.32 -12.40 35.77
C GLY A 218 26.45 -13.65 34.90
N ALA A 219 27.69 -14.12 34.74
CA ALA A 219 28.08 -15.34 34.02
C ALA A 219 28.53 -16.42 35.04
N PRO A 220 28.85 -17.67 34.63
CA PRO A 220 28.28 -18.89 35.21
C PRO A 220 29.17 -19.60 36.24
N SER A 221 28.56 -20.40 37.12
CA SER A 221 29.24 -21.35 38.01
C SER A 221 29.21 -22.78 37.45
N ARG A 222 30.40 -23.34 37.16
CA ARG A 222 30.69 -24.78 37.10
C ARG A 222 31.29 -25.22 38.45
N LEU A 223 30.95 -26.41 38.95
CA LEU A 223 31.72 -27.36 39.80
C LEU A 223 30.68 -28.31 40.46
N LEU A 224 30.51 -29.56 40.01
CA LEU A 224 31.23 -30.81 40.33
C LEU A 224 30.58 -31.63 41.47
N ASP A 225 30.56 -32.94 41.22
CA ASP A 225 30.38 -34.11 42.11
C ASP A 225 29.00 -34.47 42.71
N SER A 226 28.40 -35.55 42.19
CA SER A 226 28.21 -36.85 42.87
C SER A 226 27.78 -37.92 41.88
#